data_AF-A0A849PQJ3-F1
#
_entry.id   AF-A0A849PQJ3-F1
#
_cell.length_a   1.000
_cell.length_b   1.000
_cell.length_c   1.000
_cell.angle_alpha   90.00
_cell.angle_beta   90.00
_cell.angle_gamma   90.00
#
_symmetry.space_group_name_H-M   'P 1'
#
loop_
_entity.id
_entity.type
_entity.pdbx_description
1 polymer ?
#
loop_
_entity_poly.entity_id
_entity_poly.type
_entity_poly.pdbx_seq_one_letter_code
_entity_poly.pdbx_strand_id
1 'polypeptide(L)'
;MNTKRMVGRVAVAVAMLLAITSASPVMAQDVSAVVEKIDKNMVELKGAAEIIHEETKVIISGVEGMPDEMKDTAKTVHLSSHGLKHIEVYMGNDIGKLDTYKADPEKNREKMLVTVGKIEALLRVYKDIVGASEFVTTMELPVTGKSPYDLTHLLIENPDVQASPEAISAAGDVHTAVHDLNDAAQSMRLNLEELEDALAEAPASTPKESGSEVAESVGNIDKNMAELIEATEIIHKQTDAIIGVEGMPDEVAAMAETAHLSTHGLEFIGVYMESYIEKLDTYKAEPEKNKAKMLVTVGNIEALRKLYQDTMGTGDFVTTMRLPVTGKSPHDLIHLLMENSEVQAAPEAISAAGDVHTASHDLNDAAQAMRLNLEELEDVLAELEEPTTATAAPTPTPTPEGAGFEAAFTIAGILAVAYMVFRKNR
;
A
#
# COMPACT_ATOMS: atom_id res chain seq x y z
N MET A 1 -2.99 46.03 -46.15
CA MET A 1 -2.89 44.70 -45.50
C MET A 1 -4.11 44.48 -44.61
N ASN A 2 -4.75 43.33 -44.72
CA ASN A 2 -6.10 43.08 -44.20
C ASN A 2 -6.04 42.59 -42.74
N THR A 3 -6.42 43.45 -41.78
CA THR A 3 -6.32 43.23 -40.33
C THR A 3 -7.02 41.95 -39.84
N LYS A 4 -8.06 41.48 -40.56
CA LYS A 4 -8.74 40.20 -40.27
C LYS A 4 -7.85 38.96 -40.45
N ARG A 5 -6.81 39.00 -41.30
CA ARG A 5 -5.87 37.87 -41.47
C ARG A 5 -4.77 37.83 -40.40
N MET A 6 -4.55 38.93 -39.69
CA MET A 6 -3.49 39.03 -38.67
C MET A 6 -3.99 38.50 -37.31
N VAL A 7 -5.24 38.80 -36.95
CA VAL A 7 -5.89 38.26 -35.73
C VAL A 7 -6.04 36.73 -35.79
N GLY A 8 -6.36 36.17 -36.96
CA GLY A 8 -6.47 34.71 -37.12
C GLY A 8 -5.14 33.96 -36.96
N ARG A 9 -4.00 34.59 -37.27
CA ARG A 9 -2.68 33.97 -37.09
C ARG A 9 -2.17 34.03 -35.65
N VAL A 10 -2.52 35.09 -34.92
CA VAL A 10 -2.20 35.20 -33.49
C VAL A 10 -3.06 34.25 -32.66
N ALA A 11 -4.36 34.08 -33.00
CA ALA A 11 -5.22 33.12 -32.32
C ALA A 11 -4.79 31.65 -32.53
N VAL A 12 -4.32 31.28 -33.73
CA VAL A 12 -3.79 29.93 -33.99
C VAL A 12 -2.44 29.70 -33.32
N ALA A 13 -1.58 30.72 -33.21
CA ALA A 13 -0.32 30.62 -32.48
C ALA A 13 -0.51 30.51 -30.96
N VAL A 14 -1.51 31.20 -30.39
CA VAL A 14 -1.88 31.07 -28.97
C VAL A 14 -2.57 29.73 -28.69
N ALA A 15 -3.41 29.22 -29.61
CA ALA A 15 -3.98 27.88 -29.49
C ALA A 15 -2.94 26.76 -29.66
N MET A 16 -1.92 26.95 -30.52
CA MET A 16 -0.78 26.02 -30.61
C MET A 16 0.16 26.13 -29.41
N LEU A 17 0.36 27.31 -28.81
CA LEU A 17 1.10 27.43 -27.55
C LEU A 17 0.33 26.81 -26.37
N LEU A 18 -1.00 26.96 -26.31
CA LEU A 18 -1.86 26.31 -25.31
C LEU A 18 -1.94 24.78 -25.50
N ALA A 19 -1.74 24.28 -26.71
CA ALA A 19 -1.62 22.86 -27.02
C ALA A 19 -0.20 22.29 -26.82
N ILE A 20 0.79 23.13 -26.51
CA ILE A 20 2.16 22.71 -26.16
C ILE A 20 2.39 22.81 -24.64
N THR A 21 1.50 23.46 -23.89
CA THR A 21 1.48 23.43 -22.41
C THR A 21 0.67 22.26 -21.84
N SER A 22 0.12 21.39 -22.67
CA SER A 22 -0.49 20.14 -22.21
C SER A 22 0.61 19.09 -22.09
N ALA A 23 0.82 18.63 -20.86
CA ALA A 23 1.39 17.35 -20.44
C ALA A 23 1.89 16.45 -21.58
N SER A 24 3.13 15.98 -21.48
CA SER A 24 3.72 15.07 -22.47
C SER A 24 2.77 13.88 -22.70
N PRO A 25 2.10 13.76 -23.87
CA PRO A 25 1.06 12.76 -24.10
C PRO A 25 1.54 11.31 -23.92
N VAL A 26 2.86 11.14 -24.03
CA VAL A 26 3.59 9.89 -23.83
C VAL A 26 3.52 9.42 -22.37
N MET A 27 3.80 10.30 -21.41
CA MET A 27 3.77 9.96 -19.97
C MET A 27 2.37 9.51 -19.51
N ALA A 28 1.32 10.21 -19.95
CA ALA A 28 -0.05 9.87 -19.58
C ALA A 28 -0.49 8.51 -20.15
N GLN A 29 -0.06 8.19 -21.38
CA GLN A 29 -0.36 6.91 -22.00
C GLN A 29 0.40 5.76 -21.32
N ASP A 30 1.66 5.97 -20.94
CA ASP A 30 2.49 4.98 -20.27
C ASP A 30 1.94 4.67 -18.86
N VAL A 31 1.62 5.71 -18.07
CA VAL A 31 1.01 5.54 -16.73
C VAL A 31 -0.33 4.80 -16.79
N SER A 32 -1.22 5.15 -17.74
CA SER A 32 -2.53 4.50 -17.83
C SER A 32 -2.40 3.01 -18.15
N ALA A 33 -1.49 2.64 -19.04
CA ALA A 33 -1.26 1.26 -19.41
C ALA A 33 -0.70 0.43 -18.24
N VAL A 34 0.23 1.01 -17.46
CA VAL A 34 0.79 0.32 -16.28
C VAL A 34 -0.27 0.11 -15.20
N VAL A 35 -1.13 1.11 -14.92
CA VAL A 35 -2.23 0.96 -13.95
C VAL A 35 -3.22 -0.13 -14.38
N GLU A 36 -3.52 -0.27 -15.67
CA GLU A 36 -4.37 -1.36 -16.18
C GLU A 36 -3.73 -2.75 -15.98
N LYS A 37 -2.40 -2.87 -16.11
CA LYS A 37 -1.69 -4.13 -15.80
C LYS A 37 -1.79 -4.45 -14.30
N ILE A 38 -1.63 -3.45 -13.42
CA ILE A 38 -1.77 -3.62 -11.97
C ILE A 38 -3.18 -4.12 -11.62
N ASP A 39 -4.22 -3.51 -12.19
CA ASP A 39 -5.61 -3.97 -12.00
C ASP A 39 -5.82 -5.42 -12.46
N LYS A 40 -5.28 -5.78 -13.64
CA LYS A 40 -5.32 -7.17 -14.13
C LYS A 40 -4.64 -8.14 -13.17
N ASN A 41 -3.46 -7.79 -12.64
CA ASN A 41 -2.78 -8.64 -11.68
C ASN A 41 -3.58 -8.80 -10.38
N MET A 42 -4.32 -7.78 -9.94
CA MET A 42 -5.20 -7.91 -8.77
C MET A 42 -6.34 -8.91 -9.02
N VAL A 43 -6.91 -8.92 -10.23
CA VAL A 43 -7.94 -9.91 -10.60
C VAL A 43 -7.37 -11.33 -10.56
N GLU A 44 -6.13 -11.51 -11.05
CA GLU A 44 -5.42 -12.81 -11.00
C GLU A 44 -5.15 -13.26 -9.56
N LEU A 45 -4.66 -12.35 -8.70
CA LEU A 45 -4.42 -12.63 -7.28
C LEU A 45 -5.70 -13.08 -6.55
N LYS A 46 -6.82 -12.38 -6.76
CA LYS A 46 -8.12 -12.73 -6.17
C LYS A 46 -8.62 -14.09 -6.66
N GLY A 47 -8.47 -14.36 -7.96
CA GLY A 47 -8.86 -15.63 -8.55
C GLY A 47 -8.10 -16.80 -7.95
N ALA A 48 -6.78 -16.66 -7.81
CA ALA A 48 -5.93 -17.68 -7.21
C ALA A 48 -6.25 -17.91 -5.72
N ALA A 49 -6.44 -16.84 -4.93
CA ALA A 49 -6.79 -16.97 -3.52
C ALA A 49 -8.15 -17.64 -3.29
N GLU A 50 -9.13 -17.38 -4.16
CA GLU A 50 -10.44 -18.04 -4.12
C GLU A 50 -10.33 -19.55 -4.41
N ILE A 51 -9.53 -19.95 -5.40
CA ILE A 51 -9.27 -21.36 -5.69
C ILE A 51 -8.60 -22.03 -4.49
N ILE A 52 -7.58 -21.40 -3.89
CA ILE A 52 -6.93 -21.90 -2.68
C ILE A 52 -7.97 -22.09 -1.57
N HIS A 53 -8.86 -21.11 -1.36
CA HIS A 53 -9.89 -21.16 -0.33
C HIS A 53 -10.86 -22.34 -0.51
N GLU A 54 -11.45 -22.49 -1.70
CA GLU A 54 -12.50 -23.48 -1.95
C GLU A 54 -11.93 -24.89 -2.12
N GLU A 55 -10.80 -25.06 -2.79
CA GLU A 55 -10.25 -26.40 -3.06
C GLU A 55 -9.59 -27.02 -1.82
N THR A 56 -8.97 -26.23 -0.94
CA THR A 56 -8.49 -26.74 0.35
C THR A 56 -9.63 -27.28 1.22
N LYS A 57 -10.83 -26.70 1.13
CA LYS A 57 -12.02 -27.15 1.87
C LYS A 57 -12.51 -28.53 1.42
N VAL A 58 -12.31 -28.87 0.13
CA VAL A 58 -12.57 -30.22 -0.40
C VAL A 58 -11.69 -31.24 0.31
N ILE A 59 -10.40 -30.97 0.50
CA ILE A 59 -9.48 -31.88 1.21
C ILE A 59 -9.85 -32.00 2.69
N ILE A 60 -10.19 -30.88 3.34
CA ILE A 60 -10.50 -30.83 4.79
C ILE A 60 -11.75 -31.66 5.13
N SER A 61 -12.81 -31.53 4.32
CA SER A 61 -14.15 -32.00 4.70
C SER A 61 -14.88 -32.81 3.64
N GLY A 62 -14.40 -32.81 2.39
CA GLY A 62 -15.03 -33.49 1.25
C GLY A 62 -14.53 -34.91 1.00
N VAL A 63 -13.38 -35.29 1.56
CA VAL A 63 -12.76 -36.62 1.32
C VAL A 63 -12.88 -37.52 2.54
N GLU A 64 -13.72 -38.54 2.45
CA GLU A 64 -13.93 -39.52 3.52
C GLU A 64 -12.64 -40.32 3.79
N GLY A 65 -12.29 -40.47 5.06
CA GLY A 65 -11.11 -41.22 5.47
C GLY A 65 -9.77 -40.50 5.28
N MET A 66 -9.77 -39.23 4.84
CA MET A 66 -8.56 -38.41 4.77
C MET A 66 -7.87 -38.33 6.15
N PRO A 67 -6.56 -38.62 6.25
CA PRO A 67 -5.82 -38.53 7.51
C PRO A 67 -5.85 -37.12 8.10
N ASP A 68 -5.90 -37.04 9.43
CA ASP A 68 -6.01 -35.74 10.12
C ASP A 68 -4.79 -34.85 9.85
N GLU A 69 -3.59 -35.42 9.70
CA GLU A 69 -2.39 -34.67 9.30
C GLU A 69 -2.57 -33.92 7.96
N MET A 70 -3.23 -34.55 6.98
CA MET A 70 -3.50 -33.93 5.68
C MET A 70 -4.63 -32.91 5.76
N LYS A 71 -5.63 -33.15 6.62
CA LYS A 71 -6.65 -32.14 6.91
C LYS A 71 -6.05 -30.92 7.58
N ASP A 72 -5.14 -31.07 8.53
CA ASP A 72 -4.49 -29.97 9.23
C ASP A 72 -3.54 -29.20 8.29
N THR A 73 -2.84 -29.91 7.40
CA THR A 73 -2.03 -29.31 6.33
C THR A 73 -2.91 -28.47 5.41
N ALA A 74 -4.02 -29.02 4.90
CA ALA A 74 -4.96 -28.29 4.05
C ALA A 74 -5.66 -27.14 4.80
N LYS A 75 -5.98 -27.33 6.09
CA LYS A 75 -6.57 -26.31 6.96
C LYS A 75 -5.63 -25.14 7.18
N THR A 76 -4.33 -25.38 7.29
CA THR A 76 -3.33 -24.30 7.40
C THR A 76 -3.30 -23.44 6.14
N VAL A 77 -3.28 -24.07 4.96
CA VAL A 77 -3.35 -23.36 3.67
C VAL A 77 -4.70 -22.62 3.53
N HIS A 78 -5.80 -23.27 3.90
CA HIS A 78 -7.14 -22.67 3.90
C HIS A 78 -7.22 -21.44 4.80
N LEU A 79 -6.75 -21.52 6.05
CA LEU A 79 -6.76 -20.41 7.00
C LEU A 79 -5.90 -19.23 6.53
N SER A 80 -4.79 -19.52 5.85
CA SER A 80 -3.95 -18.48 5.23
C SER A 80 -4.70 -17.72 4.13
N SER A 81 -5.59 -18.38 3.40
CA SER A 81 -6.41 -17.71 2.37
C SER A 81 -7.41 -16.70 2.96
N HIS A 82 -7.81 -16.84 4.22
CA HIS A 82 -8.61 -15.80 4.91
C HIS A 82 -7.79 -14.53 5.14
N GLY A 83 -6.51 -14.67 5.51
CA GLY A 83 -5.58 -13.54 5.62
C GLY A 83 -5.43 -12.80 4.28
N LEU A 84 -5.29 -13.54 3.18
CA LEU A 84 -5.28 -12.97 1.83
C LEU A 84 -6.56 -12.16 1.56
N LYS A 85 -7.72 -12.77 1.85
CA LYS A 85 -9.03 -12.14 1.62
C LYS A 85 -9.19 -10.82 2.36
N HIS A 86 -8.66 -10.74 3.57
CA HIS A 86 -8.67 -9.51 4.36
C HIS A 86 -7.87 -8.38 3.67
N ILE A 87 -6.67 -8.69 3.16
CA ILE A 87 -5.79 -7.73 2.50
C ILE A 87 -6.34 -7.28 1.13
N GLU A 88 -7.02 -8.17 0.40
CA GLU A 88 -7.61 -7.88 -0.93
C GLU A 88 -8.52 -6.65 -0.94
N VAL A 89 -9.22 -6.39 0.17
CA VAL A 89 -10.14 -5.26 0.32
C VAL A 89 -9.36 -3.94 0.25
N TYR A 90 -8.24 -3.84 0.95
CA TYR A 90 -7.39 -2.64 0.98
C TYR A 90 -6.70 -2.42 -0.37
N MET A 91 -6.08 -3.47 -0.93
CA MET A 91 -5.43 -3.38 -2.24
C MET A 91 -6.41 -2.96 -3.34
N GLY A 92 -7.62 -3.53 -3.36
CA GLY A 92 -8.65 -3.17 -4.33
C GLY A 92 -9.08 -1.70 -4.23
N ASN A 93 -9.21 -1.18 -3.01
CA ASN A 93 -9.56 0.23 -2.79
C ASN A 93 -8.45 1.17 -3.29
N ASP A 94 -7.18 0.85 -3.05
CA ASP A 94 -6.07 1.69 -3.47
C ASP A 94 -5.80 1.61 -4.98
N ILE A 95 -6.00 0.44 -5.61
CA ILE A 95 -5.99 0.31 -7.08
C ILE A 95 -7.11 1.16 -7.70
N GLY A 96 -8.30 1.19 -7.11
CA GLY A 96 -9.38 2.07 -7.56
C GLY A 96 -9.03 3.57 -7.47
N LYS A 97 -8.22 3.96 -6.48
CA LYS A 97 -7.68 5.34 -6.40
C LYS A 97 -6.65 5.59 -7.51
N LEU A 98 -5.74 4.65 -7.79
CA LEU A 98 -4.82 4.78 -8.93
C LEU A 98 -5.57 4.93 -10.25
N ASP A 99 -6.64 4.14 -10.47
CA ASP A 99 -7.48 4.24 -11.66
C ASP A 99 -8.11 5.63 -11.81
N THR A 100 -8.50 6.24 -10.69
CA THR A 100 -8.99 7.63 -10.67
C THR A 100 -7.89 8.64 -10.98
N TYR A 101 -6.70 8.47 -10.39
CA TYR A 101 -5.59 9.43 -10.52
C TYR A 101 -4.91 9.41 -11.87
N LYS A 102 -4.91 8.27 -12.58
CA LYS A 102 -4.28 8.12 -13.91
C LYS A 102 -4.87 9.04 -14.99
N ALA A 103 -6.04 9.62 -14.75
CA ALA A 103 -6.66 10.59 -15.66
C ALA A 103 -5.86 11.89 -15.83
N ASP A 104 -5.08 12.27 -14.80
CA ASP A 104 -4.20 13.44 -14.81
C ASP A 104 -2.97 13.15 -13.93
N PRO A 105 -2.00 12.36 -14.45
CA PRO A 105 -0.91 11.83 -13.64
C PRO A 105 0.09 12.90 -13.20
N GLU A 106 0.23 13.99 -13.95
CA GLU A 106 1.08 15.12 -13.55
C GLU A 106 0.50 15.82 -12.31
N LYS A 107 -0.82 16.11 -12.33
CA LYS A 107 -1.49 16.76 -11.19
C LYS A 107 -1.60 15.85 -9.98
N ASN A 108 -1.73 14.54 -10.18
CA ASN A 108 -1.92 13.56 -9.11
C ASN A 108 -0.63 12.82 -8.72
N ARG A 109 0.52 13.23 -9.25
CA ARG A 109 1.81 12.52 -9.13
C ARG A 109 2.12 12.06 -7.71
N GLU A 110 2.08 12.96 -6.73
CA GLU A 110 2.41 12.66 -5.34
C GLU A 110 1.41 11.68 -4.72
N LYS A 111 0.11 11.88 -4.98
CA LYS A 111 -0.95 10.96 -4.55
C LYS A 111 -0.78 9.57 -5.17
N MET A 112 -0.32 9.50 -6.43
CA MET A 112 -0.01 8.24 -7.09
C MET A 112 1.18 7.55 -6.44
N LEU A 113 2.27 8.27 -6.13
CA LEU A 113 3.43 7.72 -5.42
C LEU A 113 3.06 7.17 -4.03
N VAL A 114 2.29 7.93 -3.25
CA VAL A 114 1.75 7.45 -1.96
C VAL A 114 0.88 6.20 -2.17
N THR A 115 0.03 6.18 -3.19
CA THR A 115 -0.85 5.02 -3.45
C THR A 115 -0.07 3.80 -3.96
N VAL A 116 0.99 3.98 -4.74
CA VAL A 116 1.93 2.93 -5.14
C VAL A 116 2.53 2.27 -3.91
N GLY A 117 3.03 3.08 -2.96
CA GLY A 117 3.54 2.58 -1.68
C GLY A 117 2.50 1.81 -0.87
N LYS A 118 1.25 2.29 -0.84
CA LYS A 118 0.16 1.56 -0.15
C LYS A 118 -0.04 0.16 -0.72
N ILE A 119 -0.08 0.03 -2.04
CA ILE A 119 -0.27 -1.27 -2.71
C ILE A 119 0.98 -2.14 -2.53
N GLU A 120 2.19 -1.57 -2.61
CA GLU A 120 3.45 -2.30 -2.43
C GLU A 120 3.54 -2.96 -1.05
N ALA A 121 3.28 -2.22 0.03
CA ALA A 121 3.30 -2.78 1.38
C ALA A 121 2.29 -3.92 1.55
N LEU A 122 1.05 -3.71 1.10
CA LEU A 122 0.00 -4.72 1.19
C LEU A 122 0.32 -5.96 0.35
N LEU A 123 0.85 -5.77 -0.86
CA LEU A 123 1.31 -6.86 -1.74
C LEU A 123 2.44 -7.67 -1.10
N ARG A 124 3.35 -7.00 -0.36
CA ARG A 124 4.43 -7.68 0.36
C ARG A 124 3.88 -8.58 1.47
N VAL A 125 2.98 -8.06 2.31
CA VAL A 125 2.29 -8.85 3.35
C VAL A 125 1.52 -10.01 2.71
N TYR A 126 0.79 -9.76 1.62
CA TYR A 126 0.03 -10.75 0.87
C TYR A 126 0.91 -11.90 0.37
N LYS A 127 2.09 -11.59 -0.18
CA LYS A 127 3.05 -12.59 -0.66
C LYS A 127 3.62 -13.41 0.49
N ASP A 128 3.97 -12.76 1.60
CA ASP A 128 4.61 -13.43 2.72
C ASP A 128 3.64 -14.32 3.52
N ILE A 129 2.33 -14.04 3.50
CA ILE A 129 1.31 -14.99 3.99
C ILE A 129 1.43 -16.36 3.31
N VAL A 130 1.75 -16.41 2.01
CA VAL A 130 1.88 -17.66 1.26
C VAL A 130 3.30 -18.19 1.25
N GLY A 131 4.29 -17.30 1.15
CA GLY A 131 5.69 -17.66 0.93
C GLY A 131 6.53 -17.83 2.19
N ALA A 132 6.10 -17.28 3.33
CA ALA A 132 6.85 -17.30 4.58
C ALA A 132 6.20 -18.24 5.61
N SER A 133 7.02 -18.86 6.46
CA SER A 133 6.53 -19.71 7.54
C SER A 133 6.13 -18.92 8.79
N GLU A 134 6.58 -17.67 8.84
CA GLU A 134 6.44 -16.73 9.93
C GLU A 134 4.96 -16.43 10.16
N PHE A 135 4.17 -16.14 9.12
CA PHE A 135 2.73 -15.93 9.25
C PHE A 135 2.03 -17.12 9.91
N VAL A 136 2.32 -18.33 9.45
CA VAL A 136 1.73 -19.58 9.98
C VAL A 136 2.11 -19.79 11.45
N THR A 137 3.35 -19.46 11.81
CA THR A 137 3.88 -19.60 13.16
C THR A 137 3.29 -18.55 14.09
N THR A 138 3.29 -17.28 13.69
CA THR A 138 2.72 -16.16 14.44
C THR A 138 1.22 -16.33 14.64
N MET A 139 0.47 -16.76 13.61
CA MET A 139 -0.97 -17.01 13.73
C MET A 139 -1.35 -18.34 14.40
N GLU A 140 -0.36 -19.10 14.90
CA GLU A 140 -0.56 -20.40 15.57
C GLU A 140 -1.42 -21.39 14.77
N LEU A 141 -1.20 -21.45 13.45
CA LEU A 141 -1.97 -22.32 12.58
C LEU A 141 -1.62 -23.81 12.79
N PRO A 142 -2.49 -24.75 12.37
CA PRO A 142 -2.37 -26.18 12.72
C PRO A 142 -1.02 -26.84 12.38
N VAL A 143 -0.37 -26.43 11.29
CA VAL A 143 0.95 -26.95 10.89
C VAL A 143 1.96 -25.81 10.80
N THR A 144 2.83 -25.67 11.80
CA THR A 144 3.83 -24.59 11.88
C THR A 144 5.18 -24.95 11.25
N GLY A 145 6.04 -23.94 11.07
CA GLY A 145 7.41 -24.12 10.56
C GLY A 145 7.53 -24.40 9.06
N LYS A 146 6.42 -24.28 8.31
CA LYS A 146 6.37 -24.38 6.85
C LYS A 146 5.44 -23.30 6.30
N SER A 147 5.79 -22.76 5.14
CA SER A 147 4.93 -21.79 4.45
C SER A 147 3.73 -22.52 3.80
N PRO A 148 2.60 -21.83 3.54
CA PRO A 148 1.50 -22.41 2.76
C PRO A 148 1.93 -22.90 1.37
N TYR A 149 2.91 -22.25 0.77
CA TYR A 149 3.55 -22.71 -0.46
C TYR A 149 4.17 -24.11 -0.31
N ASP A 150 4.97 -24.34 0.73
CA ASP A 150 5.60 -25.64 0.99
C ASP A 150 4.54 -26.70 1.37
N LEU A 151 3.54 -26.33 2.17
CA LEU A 151 2.46 -27.22 2.57
C LEU A 151 1.64 -27.70 1.36
N THR A 152 1.46 -26.84 0.35
CA THR A 152 0.77 -27.22 -0.88
C THR A 152 1.54 -28.28 -1.68
N HIS A 153 2.87 -28.19 -1.70
CA HIS A 153 3.70 -29.24 -2.31
C HIS A 153 3.62 -30.56 -1.52
N LEU A 154 3.58 -30.47 -0.18
CA LEU A 154 3.38 -31.66 0.65
C LEU A 154 2.03 -32.33 0.40
N LEU A 155 0.95 -31.56 0.22
CA LEU A 155 -0.38 -32.10 -0.08
C LEU A 155 -0.37 -32.90 -1.39
N ILE A 156 0.10 -32.32 -2.49
CA ILE A 156 0.04 -32.97 -3.81
C ILE A 156 0.97 -34.21 -3.91
N GLU A 157 2.06 -34.23 -3.14
CA GLU A 157 3.00 -35.35 -3.09
C GLU A 157 2.58 -36.48 -2.13
N ASN A 158 1.60 -36.24 -1.26
CA ASN A 158 1.22 -37.20 -0.23
C ASN A 158 0.48 -38.44 -0.82
N PRO A 159 0.85 -39.68 -0.45
CA PRO A 159 0.22 -40.89 -0.98
C PRO A 159 -1.28 -41.01 -0.69
N ASP A 160 -1.76 -40.55 0.46
CA ASP A 160 -3.17 -40.61 0.84
C ASP A 160 -4.00 -39.62 0.01
N VAL A 161 -3.44 -38.43 -0.28
CA VAL A 161 -4.02 -37.46 -1.22
C VAL A 161 -4.04 -38.04 -2.64
N GLN A 162 -2.93 -38.64 -3.10
CA GLN A 162 -2.85 -39.27 -4.43
C GLN A 162 -3.79 -40.46 -4.61
N ALA A 163 -4.16 -41.15 -3.53
CA ALA A 163 -5.07 -42.28 -3.56
C ALA A 163 -6.55 -41.88 -3.76
N SER A 164 -6.91 -40.63 -3.50
CA SER A 164 -8.27 -40.10 -3.73
C SER A 164 -8.31 -39.21 -4.98
N PRO A 165 -9.12 -39.56 -6.02
CA PRO A 165 -9.30 -38.73 -7.20
C PRO A 165 -9.74 -37.31 -6.90
N GLU A 166 -10.62 -37.14 -5.90
CA GLU A 166 -11.11 -35.84 -5.45
C GLU A 166 -10.00 -35.04 -4.76
N ALA A 167 -9.26 -35.66 -3.84
CA ALA A 167 -8.19 -34.99 -3.10
C ALA A 167 -7.03 -34.56 -4.02
N ILE A 168 -6.61 -35.43 -4.95
CA ILE A 168 -5.51 -35.09 -5.87
C ILE A 168 -5.89 -34.01 -6.87
N SER A 169 -7.15 -33.98 -7.32
CA SER A 169 -7.65 -32.88 -8.16
C SER A 169 -7.59 -31.56 -7.40
N ALA A 170 -8.18 -31.52 -6.20
CA ALA A 170 -8.19 -30.32 -5.37
C ALA A 170 -6.76 -29.87 -5.02
N ALA A 171 -5.87 -30.78 -4.62
CA ALA A 171 -4.48 -30.46 -4.33
C ALA A 171 -3.72 -29.93 -5.57
N GLY A 172 -4.02 -30.47 -6.77
CA GLY A 172 -3.49 -29.98 -8.04
C GLY A 172 -3.95 -28.56 -8.38
N ASP A 173 -5.22 -28.26 -8.13
CA ASP A 173 -5.79 -26.93 -8.36
C ASP A 173 -5.22 -25.91 -7.36
N VAL A 174 -5.08 -26.27 -6.07
CA VAL A 174 -4.40 -25.42 -5.07
C VAL A 174 -2.93 -25.21 -5.44
N HIS A 175 -2.22 -26.25 -5.86
CA HIS A 175 -0.82 -26.15 -6.30
C HIS A 175 -0.64 -25.17 -7.45
N THR A 176 -1.47 -25.29 -8.48
CA THR A 176 -1.46 -24.37 -9.62
C THR A 176 -1.78 -22.95 -9.17
N ALA A 177 -2.82 -22.77 -8.36
CA ALA A 177 -3.23 -21.45 -7.88
C ALA A 177 -2.16 -20.76 -7.03
N VAL A 178 -1.41 -21.48 -6.21
CA VAL A 178 -0.29 -20.92 -5.44
C VAL A 178 0.83 -20.40 -6.35
N HIS A 179 1.12 -21.10 -7.45
CA HIS A 179 2.08 -20.61 -8.45
C HIS A 179 1.55 -19.39 -9.21
N ASP A 180 0.29 -19.44 -9.66
CA ASP A 180 -0.37 -18.31 -10.32
C ASP A 180 -0.40 -17.06 -9.43
N LEU A 181 -0.63 -17.23 -8.13
CA LEU A 181 -0.57 -16.16 -7.14
C LEU A 181 0.82 -15.54 -7.06
N ASN A 182 1.88 -16.36 -6.98
CA ASN A 182 3.26 -15.88 -6.94
C ASN A 182 3.65 -15.12 -8.22
N ASP A 183 3.26 -15.63 -9.39
CA ASP A 183 3.53 -15.01 -10.68
C ASP A 183 2.78 -13.67 -10.84
N ALA A 184 1.51 -13.62 -10.44
CA ALA A 184 0.72 -12.40 -10.43
C ALA A 184 1.27 -11.35 -9.45
N ALA A 185 1.69 -11.79 -8.25
CA ALA A 185 2.29 -10.91 -7.24
C ALA A 185 3.62 -10.32 -7.74
N GLN A 186 4.47 -11.16 -8.34
CA GLN A 186 5.74 -10.71 -8.92
C GLN A 186 5.52 -9.75 -10.09
N SER A 187 4.53 -10.01 -10.93
CA SER A 187 4.16 -9.13 -12.05
C SER A 187 3.64 -7.78 -11.55
N MET A 188 2.77 -7.78 -10.53
CA MET A 188 2.26 -6.55 -9.92
C MET A 188 3.40 -5.72 -9.32
N ARG A 189 4.34 -6.35 -8.61
CA ARG A 189 5.52 -5.69 -8.05
C ARG A 189 6.34 -4.97 -9.13
N LEU A 190 6.60 -5.65 -10.25
CA LEU A 190 7.33 -5.06 -11.38
C LEU A 190 6.57 -3.90 -12.03
N ASN A 191 5.25 -3.98 -12.13
CA ASN A 191 4.43 -2.89 -12.65
C ASN A 191 4.35 -1.69 -11.69
N LEU A 192 4.39 -1.94 -10.37
CA LEU A 192 4.50 -0.86 -9.37
C LEU A 192 5.85 -0.16 -9.46
N GLU A 193 6.95 -0.90 -9.64
CA GLU A 193 8.29 -0.34 -9.90
C GLU A 193 8.32 0.48 -11.19
N GLU A 194 7.75 -0.04 -12.30
CA GLU A 194 7.61 0.69 -13.56
C GLU A 194 6.82 2.00 -13.39
N LEU A 195 5.75 1.98 -12.58
CA LEU A 195 4.95 3.16 -12.28
C LEU A 195 5.69 4.18 -11.41
N GLU A 196 6.40 3.73 -10.38
CA GLU A 196 7.24 4.60 -9.54
C GLU A 196 8.29 5.31 -10.39
N ASP A 197 9.02 4.57 -11.22
CA ASP A 197 10.06 5.12 -12.09
C ASP A 197 9.49 6.16 -13.05
N ALA A 198 8.36 5.87 -13.69
CA ALA A 198 7.67 6.83 -14.57
C ALA A 198 7.25 8.10 -13.81
N LEU A 199 6.84 7.98 -12.55
CA LEU A 199 6.47 9.13 -11.72
C LEU A 199 7.69 9.87 -11.17
N ALA A 200 8.86 9.25 -11.07
CA ALA A 200 10.05 9.86 -10.46
C ALA A 200 10.78 10.87 -11.38
N GLU A 201 10.66 10.77 -12.71
CA GLU A 201 11.50 11.48 -13.70
C GLU A 201 11.34 13.03 -13.87
N ALA A 202 10.71 13.76 -12.93
CA ALA A 202 10.51 15.21 -13.07
C ALA A 202 11.73 16.05 -12.60
N PRO A 203 12.01 17.22 -13.22
CA PRO A 203 13.25 17.97 -13.00
C PRO A 203 13.32 18.57 -11.59
N ALA A 204 14.50 18.40 -10.97
CA ALA A 204 14.84 18.96 -9.68
C ALA A 204 14.53 20.46 -9.59
N SER A 205 13.67 20.84 -8.64
CA SER A 205 13.50 22.21 -8.18
C SER A 205 14.74 22.67 -7.40
N THR A 206 14.86 23.98 -7.22
CA THR A 206 15.92 24.54 -6.37
C THR A 206 15.59 24.21 -4.90
N PRO A 207 16.54 23.63 -4.13
CA PRO A 207 16.26 23.20 -2.77
C PRO A 207 15.88 24.39 -1.88
N LYS A 208 14.82 24.22 -1.11
CA LYS A 208 14.41 25.11 -0.02
C LYS A 208 14.79 24.38 1.28
N GLU A 209 15.39 25.08 2.25
CA GLU A 209 15.76 24.46 3.54
C GLU A 209 14.49 24.05 4.30
N SER A 210 14.05 22.78 4.20
CA SER A 210 12.99 22.18 5.04
C SER A 210 13.43 20.90 5.78
N GLY A 211 14.72 20.54 5.71
CA GLY A 211 15.23 19.30 6.31
C GLY A 211 15.00 19.14 7.81
N SER A 212 14.76 20.23 8.56
CA SER A 212 14.43 20.17 9.99
C SER A 212 13.01 19.65 10.25
N GLU A 213 12.03 20.06 9.44
CA GLU A 213 10.62 19.67 9.62
C GLU A 213 10.43 18.20 9.22
N VAL A 214 11.05 17.79 8.11
CA VAL A 214 11.08 16.37 7.70
C VAL A 214 11.67 15.48 8.80
N ALA A 215 12.79 15.89 9.42
CA ALA A 215 13.42 15.09 10.46
C ALA A 215 12.56 14.95 11.72
N GLU A 216 11.81 15.99 12.06
CA GLU A 216 10.87 15.99 13.19
C GLU A 216 9.69 15.05 12.94
N SER A 217 9.01 15.16 11.78
CA SER A 217 7.87 14.29 11.45
C SER A 217 8.29 12.81 11.43
N VAL A 218 9.45 12.49 10.86
CA VAL A 218 9.97 11.10 10.86
C VAL A 218 10.27 10.60 12.27
N GLY A 219 10.83 11.45 13.14
CA GLY A 219 11.05 11.10 14.55
C GLY A 219 9.75 10.87 15.32
N ASN A 220 8.70 11.64 15.02
CA ASN A 220 7.38 11.44 15.64
C ASN A 220 6.70 10.16 15.15
N ILE A 221 6.84 9.81 13.87
CA ILE A 221 6.35 8.53 13.32
C ILE A 221 7.02 7.35 14.01
N ASP A 222 8.34 7.38 14.18
CA ASP A 222 9.11 6.34 14.89
C ASP A 222 8.64 6.19 16.33
N LYS A 223 8.46 7.32 17.04
CA LYS A 223 7.90 7.31 18.40
C LYS A 223 6.50 6.68 18.45
N ASN A 224 5.61 7.02 17.53
CA ASN A 224 4.27 6.42 17.51
C ASN A 224 4.32 4.92 17.21
N MET A 225 5.29 4.44 16.42
CA MET A 225 5.46 3.01 16.20
C MET A 225 5.86 2.28 17.48
N ALA A 226 6.78 2.85 18.26
CA ALA A 226 7.15 2.29 19.56
C ALA A 226 5.94 2.22 20.51
N GLU A 227 5.09 3.26 20.54
CA GLU A 227 3.85 3.27 21.32
C GLU A 227 2.85 2.20 20.86
N LEU A 228 2.71 1.96 19.54
CA LEU A 228 1.88 0.87 18.99
C LEU A 228 2.37 -0.52 19.42
N ILE A 229 3.69 -0.76 19.36
CA ILE A 229 4.29 -2.04 19.76
C ILE A 229 4.07 -2.29 21.25
N GLU A 230 4.35 -1.30 22.10
CA GLU A 230 4.17 -1.41 23.54
C GLU A 230 2.70 -1.72 23.90
N ALA A 231 1.76 -0.99 23.31
CA ALA A 231 0.34 -1.21 23.54
C ALA A 231 -0.10 -2.62 23.11
N THR A 232 0.36 -3.10 21.96
CA THR A 232 0.07 -4.46 21.47
C THR A 232 0.66 -5.53 22.38
N GLU A 233 1.88 -5.35 22.87
CA GLU A 233 2.50 -6.28 23.82
C GLU A 233 1.73 -6.35 25.15
N ILE A 234 1.22 -5.21 25.64
CA ILE A 234 0.36 -5.17 26.83
C ILE A 234 -0.93 -5.93 26.57
N ILE A 235 -1.62 -5.66 25.45
CA ILE A 235 -2.88 -6.35 25.09
C ILE A 235 -2.62 -7.86 25.01
N HIS A 236 -1.56 -8.29 24.31
CA HIS A 236 -1.20 -9.69 24.12
C HIS A 236 -1.02 -10.41 25.47
N LYS A 237 -0.16 -9.88 26.34
CA LYS A 237 0.17 -10.51 27.63
C LYS A 237 -1.01 -10.49 28.61
N GLN A 238 -1.73 -9.37 28.67
CA GLN A 238 -2.78 -9.21 29.68
C GLN A 238 -4.07 -9.93 29.28
N THR A 239 -4.34 -10.09 27.99
CA THR A 239 -5.43 -10.99 27.55
C THR A 239 -5.14 -12.45 27.86
N ASP A 240 -3.89 -12.91 27.71
CA ASP A 240 -3.45 -14.24 28.15
C ASP A 240 -3.61 -14.41 29.68
N ALA A 241 -3.28 -13.38 30.46
CA ALA A 241 -3.49 -13.38 31.90
C ALA A 241 -4.98 -13.54 32.28
N ILE A 242 -5.92 -12.92 31.53
CA ILE A 242 -7.37 -13.09 31.75
C ILE A 242 -7.80 -14.53 31.42
N ILE A 243 -7.31 -15.10 30.32
CA ILE A 243 -7.60 -16.48 29.90
C ILE A 243 -7.11 -17.47 30.96
N GLY A 244 -5.95 -17.21 31.57
CA GLY A 244 -5.34 -18.06 32.59
C GLY A 244 -6.02 -18.07 33.97
N VAL A 245 -7.04 -17.24 34.21
CA VAL A 245 -7.72 -17.18 35.51
C VAL A 245 -8.58 -18.43 35.74
N GLU A 246 -8.29 -19.17 36.83
CA GLU A 246 -9.00 -20.40 37.17
C GLU A 246 -10.50 -20.15 37.36
N GLY A 247 -11.33 -20.95 36.66
CA GLY A 247 -12.79 -20.87 36.77
C GLY A 247 -13.42 -19.74 35.95
N MET A 248 -12.65 -19.03 35.13
CA MET A 248 -13.19 -18.06 34.18
C MET A 248 -14.18 -18.73 33.21
N PRO A 249 -15.37 -18.15 32.96
CA PRO A 249 -16.33 -18.75 32.03
C PRO A 249 -15.78 -18.81 30.60
N ASP A 250 -16.11 -19.88 29.87
CA ASP A 250 -15.67 -20.08 28.47
C ASP A 250 -16.01 -18.89 27.56
N GLU A 251 -17.17 -18.24 27.75
CA GLU A 251 -17.56 -17.05 26.97
C GLU A 251 -16.62 -15.87 27.21
N VAL A 252 -16.16 -15.67 28.45
CA VAL A 252 -15.22 -14.60 28.80
C VAL A 252 -13.82 -14.94 28.28
N ALA A 253 -13.40 -16.20 28.44
CA ALA A 253 -12.14 -16.70 27.88
C ALA A 253 -12.11 -16.51 26.34
N ALA A 254 -13.20 -16.79 25.64
CA ALA A 254 -13.29 -16.60 24.19
C ALA A 254 -13.19 -15.13 23.76
N MET A 255 -13.73 -14.19 24.55
CA MET A 255 -13.57 -12.75 24.30
C MET A 255 -12.10 -12.33 24.45
N ALA A 256 -11.44 -12.75 25.53
CA ALA A 256 -10.03 -12.47 25.77
C ALA A 256 -9.14 -13.13 24.72
N GLU A 257 -9.42 -14.38 24.34
CA GLU A 257 -8.72 -15.12 23.29
C GLU A 257 -8.86 -14.44 21.93
N THR A 258 -10.04 -13.90 21.60
CA THR A 258 -10.23 -13.16 20.34
C THR A 258 -9.36 -11.89 20.29
N ALA A 259 -9.28 -11.15 21.40
CA ALA A 259 -8.41 -9.99 21.50
C ALA A 259 -6.92 -10.39 21.46
N HIS A 260 -6.55 -11.47 22.16
CA HIS A 260 -5.21 -12.05 22.15
C HIS A 260 -4.76 -12.44 20.74
N LEU A 261 -5.52 -13.29 20.05
CA LEU A 261 -5.18 -13.76 18.70
C LEU A 261 -5.14 -12.62 17.67
N SER A 262 -5.88 -11.53 17.90
CA SER A 262 -5.78 -10.34 17.05
C SER A 262 -4.42 -9.67 17.16
N THR A 263 -3.76 -9.72 18.32
CA THR A 263 -2.40 -9.19 18.50
C THR A 263 -1.34 -9.93 17.69
N HIS A 264 -1.56 -11.19 17.32
CA HIS A 264 -0.64 -11.93 16.45
C HIS A 264 -0.63 -11.32 15.03
N GLY A 265 -1.82 -10.92 14.54
CA GLY A 265 -1.94 -10.18 13.30
C GLY A 265 -1.21 -8.83 13.36
N LEU A 266 -1.33 -8.12 14.49
CA LEU A 266 -0.61 -6.87 14.73
C LEU A 266 0.91 -7.04 14.77
N GLU A 267 1.41 -8.07 15.45
CA GLU A 267 2.85 -8.40 15.48
C GLU A 267 3.38 -8.65 14.07
N PHE A 268 2.67 -9.44 13.28
CA PHE A 268 3.04 -9.72 11.90
C PHE A 268 3.10 -8.45 11.04
N ILE A 269 2.12 -7.55 11.17
CA ILE A 269 2.09 -6.26 10.45
C ILE A 269 3.20 -5.32 10.93
N GLY A 270 3.46 -5.29 12.25
CA GLY A 270 4.41 -4.39 12.89
C GLY A 270 5.83 -4.49 12.34
N VAL A 271 6.29 -5.72 12.06
CA VAL A 271 7.63 -5.98 11.48
C VAL A 271 7.84 -5.24 10.15
N TYR A 272 6.80 -5.15 9.31
CA TYR A 272 6.89 -4.42 8.05
C TYR A 272 6.92 -2.91 8.27
N MET A 273 6.09 -2.40 9.19
CA MET A 273 6.05 -0.98 9.52
C MET A 273 7.41 -0.48 10.02
N GLU A 274 8.05 -1.19 10.96
CA GLU A 274 9.39 -0.86 11.45
C GLU A 274 10.40 -0.78 10.29
N SER A 275 10.40 -1.78 9.41
CA SER A 275 11.31 -1.79 8.24
C SER A 275 11.10 -0.60 7.30
N TYR A 276 9.87 -0.11 7.13
CA TYR A 276 9.61 1.09 6.31
C TYR A 276 9.97 2.38 7.05
N ILE A 277 9.81 2.45 8.37
CA ILE A 277 10.25 3.59 9.18
C ILE A 277 11.78 3.71 9.13
N GLU A 278 12.53 2.62 9.19
CA GLU A 278 14.00 2.63 9.01
C GLU A 278 14.42 3.15 7.63
N LYS A 279 13.69 2.79 6.57
CA LYS A 279 13.93 3.35 5.22
C LYS A 279 13.65 4.85 5.20
N LEU A 280 12.57 5.29 5.83
CA LEU A 280 12.21 6.70 5.93
C LEU A 280 13.28 7.49 6.71
N ASP A 281 13.80 6.91 7.79
CA ASP A 281 14.92 7.45 8.57
C ASP A 281 16.19 7.62 7.73
N THR A 282 16.45 6.67 6.82
CA THR A 282 17.56 6.76 5.86
C THR A 282 17.33 7.90 4.85
N TYR A 283 16.13 8.02 4.31
CA TYR A 283 15.83 8.98 3.24
C TYR A 283 15.79 10.43 3.70
N LYS A 284 15.44 10.68 4.97
CA LYS A 284 15.34 12.03 5.55
C LYS A 284 16.64 12.83 5.53
N ALA A 285 17.79 12.18 5.31
CA ALA A 285 19.08 12.84 5.23
C ALA A 285 19.23 13.74 3.98
N GLU A 286 18.52 13.41 2.89
CA GLU A 286 18.53 14.18 1.63
C GLU A 286 17.11 14.21 1.03
N PRO A 287 16.15 14.89 1.69
CA PRO A 287 14.74 14.77 1.37
C PRO A 287 14.39 15.25 -0.05
N GLU A 288 15.11 16.23 -0.58
CA GLU A 288 14.90 16.74 -1.94
C GLU A 288 15.29 15.70 -3.00
N LYS A 289 16.35 14.92 -2.75
CA LYS A 289 16.79 13.85 -3.65
C LYS A 289 15.92 12.60 -3.51
N ASN A 290 15.36 12.38 -2.31
CA ASN A 290 14.62 11.18 -1.98
C ASN A 290 13.10 11.37 -1.97
N LYS A 291 12.57 12.54 -2.36
CA LYS A 291 11.14 12.87 -2.27
C LYS A 291 10.22 11.75 -2.76
N ALA A 292 10.46 11.23 -3.97
CA ALA A 292 9.61 10.17 -4.53
C ALA A 292 9.63 8.90 -3.65
N LYS A 293 10.83 8.46 -3.23
CA LYS A 293 11.01 7.31 -2.33
C LYS A 293 10.37 7.54 -0.97
N MET A 294 10.44 8.77 -0.46
CA MET A 294 9.78 9.16 0.80
C MET A 294 8.27 9.08 0.66
N LEU A 295 7.68 9.62 -0.41
CA LEU A 295 6.23 9.52 -0.66
C LEU A 295 5.76 8.07 -0.79
N VAL A 296 6.51 7.23 -1.50
CA VAL A 296 6.24 5.77 -1.56
C VAL A 296 6.35 5.15 -0.16
N THR A 297 7.37 5.49 0.62
CA THR A 297 7.54 4.96 1.98
C THR A 297 6.45 5.43 2.95
N VAL A 298 5.99 6.67 2.84
CA VAL A 298 4.83 7.20 3.57
C VAL A 298 3.57 6.39 3.23
N GLY A 299 3.36 6.11 1.94
CA GLY A 299 2.30 5.22 1.48
C GLY A 299 2.38 3.83 2.10
N ASN A 300 3.58 3.23 2.12
CA ASN A 300 3.81 1.92 2.72
C ASN A 300 3.40 1.91 4.21
N ILE A 301 3.84 2.91 5.00
CA ILE A 301 3.52 3.00 6.43
C ILE A 301 2.02 3.25 6.64
N GLU A 302 1.39 4.15 5.88
CA GLU A 302 -0.03 4.47 6.04
C GLU A 302 -0.95 3.27 5.78
N ALA A 303 -0.67 2.47 4.75
CA ALA A 303 -1.46 1.26 4.49
C ALA A 303 -1.38 0.26 5.65
N LEU A 304 -0.18 0.02 6.15
CA LEU A 304 0.03 -0.93 7.24
C LEU A 304 -0.51 -0.41 8.57
N ARG A 305 -0.31 0.87 8.89
CA ARG A 305 -0.92 1.54 10.05
C ARG A 305 -2.45 1.43 10.00
N LYS A 306 -3.06 1.64 8.83
CA LYS A 306 -4.50 1.49 8.66
C LYS A 306 -4.94 0.06 8.94
N LEU A 307 -4.27 -0.92 8.33
CA LEU A 307 -4.55 -2.34 8.53
C LEU A 307 -4.40 -2.74 10.02
N TYR A 308 -3.36 -2.23 10.68
CA TYR A 308 -3.09 -2.41 12.11
C TYR A 308 -4.23 -1.87 12.97
N GLN A 309 -4.65 -0.63 12.73
CA GLN A 309 -5.76 -0.01 13.45
C GLN A 309 -7.08 -0.75 13.22
N ASP A 310 -7.39 -1.09 11.97
CA ASP A 310 -8.64 -1.74 11.61
C ASP A 310 -8.72 -3.18 12.13
N THR A 311 -7.58 -3.86 12.34
CA THR A 311 -7.51 -5.18 12.98
C THR A 311 -8.08 -5.15 14.41
N MET A 312 -7.86 -4.06 15.15
CA MET A 312 -8.42 -3.86 16.50
C MET A 312 -9.77 -3.15 16.50
N GLY A 313 -9.95 -2.19 15.59
CA GLY A 313 -11.10 -1.29 15.58
C GLY A 313 -12.32 -1.83 14.84
N THR A 314 -12.16 -2.84 13.98
CA THR A 314 -13.25 -3.42 13.19
C THR A 314 -13.48 -4.89 13.52
N GLY A 315 -14.70 -5.37 13.29
CA GLY A 315 -15.03 -6.79 13.41
C GLY A 315 -14.64 -7.62 12.18
N ASP A 316 -14.09 -6.99 11.13
CA ASP A 316 -13.86 -7.64 9.85
C ASP A 316 -12.72 -8.65 9.94
N PHE A 317 -11.60 -8.29 10.57
CA PHE A 317 -10.47 -9.22 10.75
C PHE A 317 -10.90 -10.47 11.53
N VAL A 318 -11.56 -10.31 12.68
CA VAL A 318 -11.97 -11.46 13.51
C VAL A 318 -13.01 -12.33 12.82
N THR A 319 -13.88 -11.72 12.00
CA THR A 319 -14.90 -12.44 11.22
C THR A 319 -14.25 -13.21 10.08
N THR A 320 -13.33 -12.58 9.35
CA THR A 320 -12.58 -13.21 8.26
C THR A 320 -11.70 -14.34 8.78
N MET A 321 -10.95 -14.13 9.86
CA MET A 321 -10.09 -15.17 10.45
C MET A 321 -10.85 -16.24 11.25
N ARG A 322 -12.18 -16.10 11.40
CA ARG A 322 -13.05 -17.02 12.15
C ARG A 322 -12.58 -17.23 13.60
N LEU A 323 -12.23 -16.14 14.27
CA LEU A 323 -11.83 -16.15 15.68
C LEU A 323 -13.01 -16.53 16.61
N PRO A 324 -12.75 -16.89 17.89
CA PRO A 324 -13.77 -17.43 18.78
C PRO A 324 -15.04 -16.58 18.91
N VAL A 325 -14.90 -15.25 18.93
CA VAL A 325 -16.02 -14.30 18.92
C VAL A 325 -16.01 -13.49 17.63
N THR A 326 -17.08 -13.62 16.83
CA THR A 326 -17.23 -12.91 15.54
C THR A 326 -18.24 -11.78 15.61
N GLY A 327 -18.18 -10.85 14.67
CA GLY A 327 -19.14 -9.74 14.56
C GLY A 327 -18.96 -8.59 15.57
N LYS A 328 -17.90 -8.62 16.38
CA LYS A 328 -17.46 -7.53 17.27
C LYS A 328 -15.98 -7.27 17.04
N SER A 329 -15.56 -6.01 17.13
CA SER A 329 -14.12 -5.70 17.06
C SER A 329 -13.41 -6.15 18.35
N PRO A 330 -12.11 -6.46 18.30
CA PRO A 330 -11.32 -6.68 19.50
C PRO A 330 -11.45 -5.56 20.53
N HIS A 331 -11.47 -4.29 20.07
CA HIS A 331 -11.70 -3.13 20.91
C HIS A 331 -13.06 -3.19 21.65
N ASP A 332 -14.15 -3.57 20.96
CA ASP A 332 -15.46 -3.74 21.61
C ASP A 332 -15.46 -4.89 22.62
N LEU A 333 -14.75 -5.98 22.32
CA LEU A 333 -14.63 -7.12 23.23
C LEU A 333 -13.87 -6.73 24.50
N ILE A 334 -12.83 -5.89 24.38
CA ILE A 334 -12.07 -5.37 25.52
C ILE A 334 -12.97 -4.54 26.45
N HIS A 335 -13.85 -3.70 25.90
CA HIS A 335 -14.84 -3.00 26.71
C HIS A 335 -15.80 -3.97 27.43
N LEU A 336 -16.27 -5.00 26.73
CA LEU A 336 -17.15 -6.02 27.33
C LEU A 336 -16.46 -6.81 28.44
N LEU A 337 -15.16 -7.12 28.30
CA LEU A 337 -14.37 -7.77 29.35
C LEU A 337 -14.33 -6.92 30.61
N MET A 338 -14.08 -5.61 30.48
CA MET A 338 -14.02 -4.68 31.62
C MET A 338 -15.37 -4.55 32.36
N GLU A 339 -16.48 -4.67 31.64
CA GLU A 339 -17.83 -4.59 32.18
C GLU A 339 -18.37 -5.94 32.72
N ASN A 340 -17.68 -7.05 32.45
CA ASN A 340 -18.14 -8.38 32.82
C ASN A 340 -18.06 -8.61 34.34
N SER A 341 -19.14 -9.16 34.93
CA SER A 341 -19.23 -9.35 36.38
C SER A 341 -18.23 -10.37 36.94
N GLU A 342 -17.87 -11.40 36.17
CA GLU A 342 -16.92 -12.43 36.59
C GLU A 342 -15.49 -11.88 36.55
N VAL A 343 -15.16 -11.07 35.52
CA VAL A 343 -13.90 -10.32 35.46
C VAL A 343 -13.80 -9.36 36.65
N GLN A 344 -14.86 -8.60 36.95
CA GLN A 344 -14.89 -7.69 38.10
C GLN A 344 -14.76 -8.40 39.45
N ALA A 345 -15.21 -9.65 39.56
CA ALA A 345 -15.11 -10.44 40.78
C ALA A 345 -13.72 -11.04 41.01
N ALA A 346 -12.89 -11.14 39.98
CA ALA A 346 -11.55 -11.70 40.03
C ALA A 346 -10.47 -10.59 40.02
N PRO A 347 -9.75 -10.33 41.14
CA PRO A 347 -8.78 -9.23 41.24
C PRO A 347 -7.69 -9.23 40.16
N GLU A 348 -7.21 -10.41 39.77
CA GLU A 348 -6.21 -10.56 38.71
C GLU A 348 -6.81 -10.22 37.34
N ALA A 349 -8.02 -10.72 37.04
CA ALA A 349 -8.71 -10.47 35.78
C ALA A 349 -9.08 -8.99 35.60
N ILE A 350 -9.61 -8.33 36.64
CA ILE A 350 -9.99 -6.91 36.53
C ILE A 350 -8.78 -5.99 36.38
N SER A 351 -7.65 -6.33 37.02
CA SER A 351 -6.40 -5.58 36.82
C SER A 351 -5.93 -5.72 35.38
N ALA A 352 -5.84 -6.95 34.87
CA ALA A 352 -5.45 -7.23 33.50
C ALA A 352 -6.40 -6.58 32.49
N ALA A 353 -7.72 -6.66 32.69
CA ALA A 353 -8.72 -6.02 31.82
C ALA A 353 -8.58 -4.49 31.81
N GLY A 354 -8.23 -3.88 32.94
CA GLY A 354 -7.94 -2.44 33.03
C GLY A 354 -6.70 -2.03 32.23
N ASP A 355 -5.64 -2.85 32.29
CA ASP A 355 -4.42 -2.64 31.51
C ASP A 355 -4.68 -2.81 30.00
N VAL A 356 -5.38 -3.88 29.60
CA VAL A 356 -5.80 -4.11 28.20
C VAL A 356 -6.67 -2.96 27.69
N HIS A 357 -7.64 -2.50 28.48
CA HIS A 357 -8.50 -1.39 28.10
C HIS A 357 -7.71 -0.10 27.86
N THR A 358 -6.79 0.23 28.76
CA THR A 358 -5.93 1.42 28.62
C THR A 358 -5.05 1.31 27.37
N ALA A 359 -4.34 0.17 27.22
CA ALA A 359 -3.50 -0.08 26.06
C ALA A 359 -4.28 -0.06 24.74
N SER A 360 -5.54 -0.49 24.73
CA SER A 360 -6.37 -0.43 23.52
C SER A 360 -6.68 1.01 23.08
N HIS A 361 -6.86 1.94 24.02
CA HIS A 361 -7.00 3.37 23.70
C HIS A 361 -5.66 3.97 23.29
N ASP A 362 -4.57 3.65 24.00
CA ASP A 362 -3.23 4.12 23.67
C ASP A 362 -2.82 3.70 22.24
N LEU A 363 -3.15 2.46 21.84
CA LEU A 363 -2.96 1.97 20.47
C LEU A 363 -3.72 2.83 19.45
N ASN A 364 -4.99 3.12 19.71
CA ASN A 364 -5.81 3.92 18.79
C ASN A 364 -5.31 5.38 18.71
N ASP A 365 -4.89 5.96 19.83
CA ASP A 365 -4.33 7.30 19.89
C ASP A 365 -2.98 7.38 19.16
N ALA A 366 -2.09 6.39 19.36
CA ALA A 366 -0.81 6.30 18.65
C ALA A 366 -1.01 6.11 17.13
N ALA A 367 -1.95 5.24 16.72
CA ALA A 367 -2.29 5.07 15.30
C ALA A 367 -2.82 6.38 14.69
N GLN A 368 -3.66 7.10 15.42
CA GLN A 368 -4.20 8.38 14.95
C GLN A 368 -3.13 9.47 14.89
N ALA A 369 -2.23 9.54 15.87
CA ALA A 369 -1.09 10.46 15.86
C ALA A 369 -0.15 10.17 14.68
N MET A 370 0.15 8.89 14.42
CA MET A 370 0.96 8.47 13.28
C MET A 370 0.35 8.91 11.95
N ARG A 371 -0.98 8.74 11.78
CA ARG A 371 -1.70 9.22 10.59
C ARG A 371 -1.49 10.73 10.37
N LEU A 372 -1.61 11.53 11.43
CA LEU A 372 -1.42 12.98 11.35
C LEU A 372 0.02 13.34 11.00
N ASN A 373 1.01 12.65 11.57
CA ASN A 373 2.42 12.89 11.26
C ASN A 373 2.78 12.47 9.82
N LEU A 374 2.14 11.42 9.28
CA LEU A 374 2.27 11.04 7.87
C LEU A 374 1.66 12.11 6.95
N GLU A 375 0.48 12.63 7.28
CA GLU A 375 -0.16 13.72 6.53
C GLU A 375 0.70 15.00 6.54
N GLU A 376 1.24 15.38 7.70
CA GLU A 376 2.16 16.52 7.81
C GLU A 376 3.43 16.29 6.97
N LEU A 377 3.98 15.07 6.98
CA LEU A 377 5.14 14.75 6.16
C LEU A 377 4.83 14.81 4.65
N GLU A 378 3.65 14.35 4.21
CA GLU A 378 3.22 14.53 2.81
C GLU A 378 3.17 16.01 2.44
N ASP A 379 2.58 16.86 3.30
CA ASP A 379 2.47 18.30 3.08
C ASP A 379 3.85 18.98 3.00
N VAL A 380 4.76 18.67 3.94
CA VAL A 380 6.14 19.19 3.92
C VAL A 380 6.89 18.75 2.66
N LEU A 381 6.69 17.52 2.20
CA LEU A 381 7.30 17.02 0.97
C LEU A 381 6.73 17.70 -0.27
N ALA A 382 5.44 18.07 -0.29
CA ALA A 382 4.83 18.80 -1.38
C ALA A 382 5.46 20.21 -1.52
N GLU A 383 5.74 20.88 -0.40
CA GLU A 383 6.35 22.22 -0.38
C GLU A 383 7.80 22.27 -0.90
N LEU A 384 8.51 21.13 -0.97
CA LEU A 384 9.85 21.03 -1.56
C LEU A 384 9.88 21.40 -3.05
N GLU A 385 8.74 21.34 -3.74
CA GLU A 385 8.66 21.54 -5.18
C GLU A 385 8.31 22.97 -5.61
N GLU A 386 7.95 23.90 -4.71
CA GLU A 386 7.57 25.24 -5.16
C GLU A 386 8.73 25.88 -5.94
N PRO A 387 8.59 26.09 -7.27
CA PRO A 387 9.50 26.96 -7.96
C PRO A 387 9.26 28.31 -7.32
N THR A 388 10.31 28.84 -6.67
CA THR A 388 10.33 30.28 -6.43
C THR A 388 10.11 30.87 -7.81
N THR A 389 8.93 31.42 -8.07
CA THR A 389 8.76 32.32 -9.20
C THR A 389 9.72 33.43 -8.88
N ALA A 390 10.93 33.33 -9.41
CA ALA A 390 11.86 34.42 -9.46
C ALA A 390 11.03 35.51 -10.12
N THR A 391 10.56 36.44 -9.29
CA THR A 391 10.01 37.70 -9.77
C THR A 391 11.12 38.19 -10.66
N ALA A 392 10.91 38.14 -11.97
CA ALA A 392 11.95 38.46 -12.94
C ALA A 392 12.52 39.80 -12.48
N ALA A 393 13.76 39.79 -12.02
CA ALA A 393 14.45 41.03 -11.74
C ALA A 393 14.27 41.87 -13.00
N PRO A 394 13.76 43.11 -12.91
CA PRO A 394 13.47 43.91 -14.09
C PRO A 394 14.72 43.88 -14.96
N THR A 395 14.60 43.29 -16.14
CA THR A 395 15.70 43.19 -17.09
C THR A 395 16.29 44.59 -17.21
N PRO A 396 17.58 44.81 -16.88
CA PRO A 396 18.19 46.11 -17.13
C PRO A 396 17.96 46.39 -18.60
N THR A 397 17.33 47.52 -18.89
CA THR A 397 17.04 47.96 -20.25
C THR A 397 18.33 47.86 -21.05
N PRO A 398 18.39 47.07 -22.13
CA PRO A 398 19.61 46.97 -22.92
C PRO A 398 19.93 48.36 -23.46
N THR A 399 21.14 48.83 -23.15
CA THR A 399 21.72 49.94 -23.91
C THR A 399 21.81 49.46 -25.36
N PRO A 400 21.25 50.18 -26.34
CA PRO A 400 21.23 49.71 -27.71
C PRO A 400 22.65 49.64 -28.26
N GLU A 401 23.16 48.43 -28.46
CA GLU A 401 24.28 48.19 -29.37
C GLU A 401 23.77 48.32 -30.82
N GLY A 402 24.50 49.10 -31.62
CA GLY A 402 24.11 49.43 -32.98
C GLY A 402 23.92 48.19 -33.84
N ALA A 403 22.79 48.14 -34.56
CA ALA A 403 22.47 47.05 -35.47
C ALA A 403 23.57 46.89 -36.55
N GLY A 404 24.26 45.75 -36.50
CA GLY A 404 25.18 45.32 -37.55
C GLY A 404 24.46 45.06 -38.87
N PHE A 405 25.15 45.34 -39.96
CA PHE A 405 24.68 45.38 -41.36
C PHE A 405 24.13 44.05 -41.94
N GLU A 406 24.07 42.96 -41.18
CA GLU A 406 23.77 41.63 -41.72
C GLU A 406 22.27 41.35 -41.94
N ALA A 407 21.37 41.99 -41.18
CA ALA A 407 19.93 41.82 -41.37
C ALA A 407 19.40 42.45 -42.69
N ALA A 408 20.09 43.47 -43.21
CA ALA A 408 19.67 44.15 -44.44
C ALA A 408 19.92 43.30 -45.70
N PHE A 409 20.99 42.48 -45.72
CA PHE A 409 21.31 41.63 -46.87
C PHE A 409 20.35 40.43 -47.00
N THR A 410 19.89 39.86 -45.89
CA THR A 410 18.93 38.76 -45.89
C THR A 410 17.56 39.20 -46.41
N ILE A 411 17.10 40.41 -46.03
CA ILE A 411 15.83 40.96 -46.51
C ILE A 411 15.91 41.34 -48.00
N ALA A 412 17.04 41.90 -48.45
CA ALA A 412 17.25 42.21 -49.87
C ALA A 412 17.28 40.95 -50.76
N GLY A 413 17.88 39.85 -50.27
CA GLY A 413 17.90 38.56 -50.98
C GLY A 413 16.50 37.95 -51.17
N ILE A 414 15.67 37.98 -50.12
CA ILE A 414 14.29 37.46 -50.17
C ILE A 414 13.42 38.29 -51.13
N LEU A 415 13.60 39.62 -51.15
CA LEU A 415 12.86 40.50 -52.07
C LEU A 415 13.30 40.34 -53.54
N ALA A 416 14.57 40.06 -53.80
CA ALA A 416 15.07 39.79 -55.16
C ALA A 416 14.51 38.49 -55.74
N VAL A 417 14.42 37.43 -54.93
CA VAL A 417 13.81 36.15 -55.33
C VAL A 417 12.30 36.32 -55.58
N ALA A 418 11.60 37.05 -54.69
CA ALA A 418 10.18 37.35 -54.87
C ALA A 418 9.91 38.14 -56.16
N TYR A 419 10.77 39.11 -56.49
CA TYR A 419 10.65 39.90 -57.72
C TYR A 419 10.91 39.08 -58.99
N MET A 420 11.90 38.18 -59.00
CA MET A 420 12.14 37.29 -60.15
C MET A 420 10.98 36.32 -60.40
N VAL A 421 10.37 35.78 -59.34
CA VAL A 421 9.19 34.91 -59.45
C VAL A 421 7.98 35.69 -59.98
N PHE A 422 7.78 36.93 -59.52
CA PHE A 422 6.68 37.78 -60.00
C PHE A 422 6.85 38.23 -61.47
N ARG A 423 8.10 38.40 -61.94
CA ARG A 423 8.40 38.79 -63.32
C ARG A 423 8.26 37.63 -64.32
N LYS A 424 8.45 36.38 -63.90
CA LYS A 424 8.35 35.20 -64.79
C LYS A 424 6.90 34.75 -65.03
N ASN A 425 5.98 35.16 -64.15
CA ASN A 425 4.55 34.84 -64.22
C ASN A 425 3.70 36.01 -64.77
N ARG A 426 4.33 36.99 -65.41
CA ARG A 426 3.75 37.99 -66.32
C ARG A 426 4.41 37.81 -67.68
#